data_AF-A0AAU2IYJ3-F1
#
_entry.id   AF-A0AAU2IYJ3-F1
#
_cell.length_a   1.000
_cell.length_b   1.000
_cell.length_c   1.000
_cell.angle_alpha   90.00
_cell.angle_beta   90.00
_cell.angle_gamma   90.00
#
_symmetry.space_group_name_H-M   'P 1'
#
loop_
_entity.id
_entity.type
_entity.pdbx_description
1 polymer ?
#
loop_
_entity_poly.entity_id
_entity_poly.type
_entity_poly.pdbx_seq_one_letter_code
_entity_poly.pdbx_strand_id
1 'polypeptide(L)'
;MSDVRHVLVLPDRDTAEEVAGELADRFGVAEEPQLVRDALAGEDDAEDAQWLVVVEDPAGRLDSAALDAFAAEYEGWLEAP
;
A
#
# COMPACT_ATOMS: atom_id res chain seq x y z
N MET A 1 13.62 -12.00 -13.74
CA MET A 1 12.16 -11.91 -13.57
C MET A 1 11.95 -10.72 -12.69
N SER A 2 11.44 -9.62 -13.23
CA SER A 2 11.19 -8.43 -12.43
C SER A 2 9.96 -8.73 -11.58
N ASP A 3 10.21 -8.98 -10.31
CA ASP A 3 9.18 -9.02 -9.28
C ASP A 3 8.63 -7.59 -9.16
N VAL A 4 7.52 -7.32 -9.83
CA VAL A 4 6.87 -6.00 -9.75
C VAL A 4 6.14 -5.97 -8.42
N ARG A 5 6.48 -5.01 -7.59
CA ARG A 5 5.81 -4.75 -6.32
C ARG A 5 5.28 -3.33 -6.33
N HIS A 6 4.08 -3.16 -5.81
CA HIS A 6 3.45 -1.87 -5.63
C HIS A 6 3.40 -1.59 -4.14
N VAL A 7 3.88 -0.43 -3.72
CA VAL A 7 3.87 -0.02 -2.31
C VAL A 7 2.93 1.17 -2.19
N LEU A 8 1.81 1.00 -1.50
CA LEU A 8 0.91 2.11 -1.19
C LEU A 8 1.30 2.68 0.17
N VAL A 9 1.40 4.00 0.29
CA VAL A 9 1.69 4.70 1.55
C VAL A 9 0.39 5.31 2.07
N LEU A 10 0.06 5.01 3.32
CA LEU A 10 -1.20 5.37 3.98
C LEU A 10 -0.92 6.13 5.29
N PRO A 11 -1.82 7.05 5.69
CA PRO A 11 -1.63 7.91 6.86
C PRO A 11 -1.68 7.14 8.18
N ASP A 12 -2.47 6.08 8.25
CA ASP A 12 -2.72 5.33 9.48
C ASP A 12 -3.02 3.85 9.22
N ARG A 13 -2.95 3.07 10.31
CA ARG A 13 -3.07 1.61 10.29
C ARG A 13 -4.46 1.15 9.84
N ASP A 14 -5.50 1.74 10.42
CA ASP A 14 -6.89 1.38 10.12
C ASP A 14 -7.17 1.54 8.62
N THR A 15 -6.70 2.65 8.03
CA THR A 15 -6.75 2.88 6.59
C THR A 15 -5.98 1.81 5.81
N ALA A 16 -4.76 1.47 6.24
CA ALA A 16 -3.95 0.45 5.57
C ALA A 16 -4.60 -0.94 5.61
N GLU A 17 -5.23 -1.32 6.73
CA GLU A 17 -5.97 -2.58 6.87
C GLU A 17 -7.22 -2.60 5.97
N GLU A 18 -7.95 -1.49 5.87
CA GLU A 18 -9.11 -1.37 4.97
C GLU A 18 -8.69 -1.45 3.50
N VAL A 19 -7.66 -0.69 3.12
CA VAL A 19 -7.08 -0.67 1.77
C VAL A 19 -6.59 -2.04 1.35
N ALA A 20 -5.93 -2.80 2.23
CA ALA A 20 -5.45 -4.14 1.94
C ALA A 20 -6.60 -5.13 1.64
N GLY A 21 -7.71 -5.04 2.39
CA GLY A 21 -8.91 -5.84 2.14
C GLY A 21 -9.59 -5.48 0.83
N GLU A 22 -9.86 -4.19 0.62
CA GLU A 22 -10.48 -3.68 -0.61
C GLU A 22 -9.59 -3.92 -1.83
N LEU A 23 -8.27 -3.92 -1.69
CA LEU A 23 -7.35 -4.29 -2.77
C LEU A 23 -7.59 -5.72 -3.23
N ALA A 24 -7.65 -6.66 -2.29
CA ALA A 24 -7.90 -8.07 -2.58
C ALA A 24 -9.28 -8.26 -3.25
N ASP A 25 -10.32 -7.61 -2.75
CA ASP A 25 -11.69 -7.70 -3.29
C ASP A 25 -11.84 -7.01 -4.67
N ARG A 26 -11.28 -5.81 -4.85
CA ARG A 26 -11.48 -4.98 -6.05
C ARG A 26 -10.53 -5.34 -7.19
N PHE A 27 -9.27 -5.66 -6.88
CA PHE A 27 -8.25 -5.96 -7.87
C PHE A 27 -7.92 -7.45 -7.98
N GLY A 28 -8.43 -8.29 -7.06
CA GLY A 28 -8.20 -9.73 -7.11
C GLY A 28 -6.72 -10.08 -6.92
N VAL A 29 -6.05 -9.38 -6.00
CA VAL A 29 -4.65 -9.65 -5.66
C VAL A 29 -4.53 -11.11 -5.24
N ALA A 30 -3.59 -11.84 -5.87
CA ALA A 30 -3.45 -13.28 -5.64
C ALA A 30 -2.80 -13.58 -4.29
N GLU A 31 -2.01 -12.64 -3.77
CA GLU A 31 -1.28 -12.73 -2.52
C GLU A 31 -1.81 -11.67 -1.54
N GLU A 32 -1.88 -12.01 -0.26
CA GLU A 32 -2.31 -11.07 0.78
C GLU A 32 -1.31 -9.90 0.87
N PRO A 33 -1.76 -8.64 0.75
CA PRO A 33 -0.86 -7.49 0.84
C PRO A 33 -0.14 -7.44 2.19
N GLN A 34 1.16 -7.16 2.16
CA GLN A 34 1.96 -7.08 3.37
C GLN A 34 1.92 -5.66 3.95
N LEU A 35 1.45 -5.55 5.19
CA LEU A 35 1.42 -4.31 5.97
C LEU A 35 2.76 -4.08 6.68
N VAL A 36 3.43 -2.98 6.36
CA VAL A 36 4.72 -2.59 6.95
C VAL A 36 4.56 -1.21 7.58
N ARG A 37 4.86 -1.08 8.87
CA ARG A 37 4.94 0.22 9.54
C ARG A 37 6.31 0.84 9.27
N ASP A 38 6.35 2.02 8.66
CA ASP A 38 7.57 2.79 8.49
C ASP A 38 7.60 3.93 9.50
N ALA A 39 8.55 3.87 10.43
CA ALA A 39 8.77 4.91 11.41
C ALA A 39 9.75 5.92 10.80
N LEU A 40 9.23 7.10 10.41
CA LEU A 40 10.07 8.20 9.95
C LEU A 40 11.12 8.50 11.02
N ALA A 41 12.39 8.47 10.61
CA ALA A 41 13.51 8.54 11.54
C ALA A 41 13.53 9.90 12.27
N GLY A 42 13.02 9.97 13.50
CA GLY A 42 13.22 11.16 14.32
C GLY A 42 12.36 11.34 15.55
N GLU A 43 11.09 10.90 15.58
CA GLU A 43 10.19 11.34 16.66
C GLU A 43 9.37 10.16 17.21
N ASP A 44 9.58 9.86 18.50
CA ASP A 44 9.08 8.71 19.28
C ASP A 44 7.60 8.87 19.68
N ASP A 45 6.80 9.63 18.91
CA ASP A 45 5.36 9.72 19.09
C ASP A 45 4.70 8.72 18.14
N ALA A 46 3.98 7.75 18.70
CA ALA A 46 3.30 6.68 17.95
C ALA A 46 2.21 7.18 16.97
N GLU A 47 2.05 8.50 16.87
CA GLU A 47 1.00 9.23 16.15
C GLU A 47 1.42 9.64 14.73
N ASP A 48 2.72 9.61 14.39
CA ASP A 48 3.27 10.06 13.09
C ASP A 48 4.00 8.93 12.32
N ALA A 49 3.48 7.70 12.40
CA ALA A 49 4.02 6.57 11.64
C ALA A 49 3.18 6.28 10.40
N GLN A 50 3.84 6.25 9.23
CA GLN A 50 3.19 5.88 7.98
C GLN A 50 3.08 4.35 7.86
N TRP A 51 2.01 3.90 7.20
CA TRP A 51 1.77 2.48 6.94
C TRP A 51 1.89 2.19 5.46
N LEU A 52 2.68 1.18 5.12
CA LEU A 52 2.95 0.74 3.77
C LEU A 52 2.19 -0.55 3.50
N VAL A 53 1.42 -0.58 2.42
CA VAL A 53 0.76 -1.80 1.90
C VAL A 53 1.55 -2.25 0.70
N VAL A 54 2.29 -3.35 0.85
CA VAL A 54 3.11 -3.94 -0.22
C VAL A 54 2.31 -5.01 -0.93
N VAL A 55 2.11 -4.83 -2.23
CA VAL A 55 1.37 -5.73 -3.11
C VAL A 55 2.33 -6.33 -4.13
N GLU A 56 2.48 -7.66 -4.10
CA GLU A 56 3.25 -8.38 -5.10
C GLU A 56 2.41 -8.59 -6.37
N ASP A 57 2.93 -8.13 -7.50
CA ASP A 57 2.35 -8.30 -8.82
C ASP A 57 3.37 -8.91 -9.81
N PRO A 58 3.83 -10.15 -9.58
CA PRO A 58 4.79 -10.80 -10.46
C PRO A 58 4.29 -10.96 -11.91
N ALA A 59 2.99 -10.79 -12.13
CA ALA A 59 2.36 -10.87 -13.44
C ALA A 59 2.17 -9.51 -14.14
N GLY A 60 2.43 -8.38 -13.45
CA GLY A 60 2.24 -7.04 -14.01
C GLY A 60 0.79 -6.76 -14.44
N ARG A 61 -0.18 -7.33 -13.73
CA ARG A 61 -1.62 -7.20 -14.04
C ARG A 61 -2.27 -5.99 -13.38
N LEU A 62 -1.66 -5.45 -12.33
CA LEU A 62 -2.17 -4.30 -11.61
C LEU A 62 -1.75 -3.01 -12.34
N ASP A 63 -2.72 -2.13 -12.53
CA ASP A 63 -2.46 -0.82 -13.13
C ASP A 63 -2.02 0.15 -12.04
N SER A 64 -0.79 0.66 -12.15
CA SER A 64 -0.22 1.56 -11.15
C SER A 64 -0.99 2.88 -11.04
N ALA A 65 -1.58 3.39 -12.12
CA ALA A 65 -2.38 4.61 -12.06
C ALA A 65 -3.71 4.37 -11.35
N ALA A 66 -4.32 3.19 -11.52
CA ALA A 66 -5.50 2.80 -10.77
C ALA A 66 -5.20 2.60 -9.27
N LEU A 67 -4.04 2.03 -8.94
CA LEU A 67 -3.59 1.88 -7.54
C LEU A 67 -3.31 3.23 -6.88
N ASP A 68 -2.67 4.16 -7.60
CA ASP A 68 -2.42 5.52 -7.10
C ASP A 68 -3.72 6.29 -6.85
N ALA A 69 -4.66 6.23 -7.81
CA ALA A 69 -5.97 6.84 -7.66
C ALA A 69 -6.73 6.24 -6.47
N PHE A 70 -6.64 4.91 -6.27
CA PHE A 70 -7.24 4.22 -5.15
C PHE A 70 -6.62 4.64 -3.81
N ALA A 71 -5.29 4.68 -3.71
CA ALA A 71 -4.59 5.17 -2.52
C ALA A 71 -5.01 6.62 -2.16
N ALA A 72 -5.16 7.47 -3.18
CA ALA A 72 -5.58 8.86 -2.99
C ALA A 72 -7.02 9.00 -2.44
N GLU A 73 -7.91 8.02 -2.63
CA GLU A 73 -9.23 8.00 -1.97
C GLU A 73 -9.11 7.92 -0.44
N TYR A 74 -7.98 7.40 0.04
CA TYR A 74 -7.64 7.16 1.44
C TYR A 74 -6.57 8.12 1.98
N GLU A 75 -6.40 9.28 1.33
CA GLU A 75 -5.35 10.27 1.65
C GLU A 75 -3.91 9.71 1.52
N GLY A 76 -3.75 8.57 0.86
CA GLY A 76 -2.48 7.93 0.56
C GLY A 76 -1.98 8.19 -0.86
N TRP A 77 -0.87 7.54 -1.21
CA TRP A 77 -0.30 7.57 -2.56
C TRP A 77 0.41 6.26 -2.91
N LEU A 78 0.62 5.99 -4.20
CA LEU A 78 1.48 4.90 -4.63
C LEU A 78 2.94 5.36 -4.62
N GLU A 79 3.81 4.66 -3.90
CA GLU A 79 5.25 4.88 -3.94
C GLU A 79 5.80 4.46 -5.31
N ALA A 80 6.56 5.37 -5.93
CA ALA A 80 7.23 5.10 -7.19
C ALA A 80 8.46 4.20 -6.96
N PRO A 81 8.62 3.11 -7.73
CA PRO A 81 9.74 2.18 -7.61
C PRO A 81 11.10 2.75 -8.07
#